data_AF-A0A2V8XJX1-F1
#
_entry.id   AF-A0A2V8XJX1-F1
#
_cell.length_a   1.000
_cell.length_b   1.000
_cell.length_c   1.000
_cell.angle_alpha   90.00
_cell.angle_beta   90.00
_cell.angle_gamma   90.00
#
_symmetry.space_group_name_H-M   'P 1'
#
loop_
_entity.id
_entity.type
_entity.pdbx_description
1 polymer ?
#
loop_
_entity_poly.entity_id
_entity_poly.type
_entity_poly.pdbx_seq_one_letter_code
_entity_poly.pdbx_strand_id
1 'polypeptide(L)'
;MIREPLRSIKRNRIRPAFLALVALLASLVAAPQLFSDEPYARSRDYDLQHSKISLRFDLDNKKVLGEVTHSLAILRDGTAKIVFDSAGLTIHRVTVNKDAAKFETTAEKLIIPLAAEAKTGDKFEITIRYEGKPTKGMYFILPDKDYP
;
A
#
# COMPACT_ATOMS: atom_id res chain seq x y z
N MET A 1 83.78 7.66 -20.93
CA MET A 1 82.46 7.55 -21.57
C MET A 1 81.75 6.37 -20.92
N ILE A 2 80.66 6.67 -20.20
CA ILE A 2 79.56 5.81 -19.69
C ILE A 2 79.91 4.66 -18.71
N ARG A 3 79.54 4.89 -17.44
CA ARG A 3 79.35 3.87 -16.39
C ARG A 3 77.89 3.41 -16.41
N GLU A 4 77.61 2.11 -16.41
CA GLU A 4 76.30 1.56 -16.03
C GLU A 4 76.33 1.02 -14.59
N PRO A 5 75.30 1.27 -13.77
CA PRO A 5 75.15 0.60 -12.49
C PRO A 5 74.13 -0.55 -12.54
N LEU A 6 74.52 -1.70 -12.00
CA LEU A 6 73.67 -2.87 -11.74
C LEU A 6 72.54 -2.53 -10.74
N ARG A 7 71.32 -2.85 -11.15
CA ARG A 7 70.06 -2.59 -10.43
C ARG A 7 69.84 -3.64 -9.32
N SER A 8 69.88 -3.22 -8.06
CA SER A 8 69.57 -4.05 -6.89
C SER A 8 68.04 -4.17 -6.69
N ILE A 9 67.53 -5.40 -6.68
CA ILE A 9 66.11 -5.70 -6.41
C ILE A 9 65.95 -5.93 -4.90
N LYS A 10 65.34 -4.97 -4.19
CA LYS A 10 64.90 -5.16 -2.80
C LYS A 10 63.55 -5.86 -2.76
N ARG A 11 63.54 -7.08 -2.22
CA ARG A 11 62.36 -7.92 -1.98
C ARG A 11 61.66 -7.44 -0.70
N ASN A 12 60.52 -6.75 -0.83
CA ASN A 12 59.81 -6.18 0.31
C ASN A 12 59.00 -7.27 1.04
N ARG A 13 59.41 -7.64 2.26
CA ARG A 13 58.68 -8.57 3.13
C ARG A 13 57.56 -7.79 3.82
N ILE A 14 56.32 -8.08 3.45
CA ILE A 14 55.12 -7.51 4.10
C ILE A 14 55.09 -8.02 5.54
N ARG A 15 55.02 -7.10 6.51
CA ARG A 15 55.00 -7.41 7.95
C ARG A 15 53.64 -8.00 8.36
N PRO A 16 53.59 -9.07 9.17
CA PRO A 16 52.35 -9.79 9.51
C PRO A 16 51.33 -8.92 10.28
N ALA A 17 51.77 -7.83 10.91
CA ALA A 17 50.89 -6.89 11.60
C ALA A 17 49.89 -6.17 10.68
N PHE A 18 50.20 -6.03 9.38
CA PHE A 18 49.31 -5.35 8.44
C PHE A 18 48.11 -6.22 8.02
N LEU A 19 48.25 -7.56 8.07
CA LEU A 19 47.18 -8.50 7.74
C LEU A 19 46.12 -8.59 8.85
N ALA A 20 46.51 -8.44 10.12
CA ALA A 20 45.58 -8.46 11.24
C ALA A 20 44.63 -7.24 11.26
N LEU A 21 45.10 -6.07 10.80
CA LEU A 21 44.30 -4.85 10.77
C LEU A 21 43.25 -4.85 9.63
N VAL A 22 43.56 -5.46 8.48
CA VAL A 22 42.61 -5.61 7.37
C VAL A 22 41.51 -6.62 7.71
N ALA A 23 41.84 -7.69 8.43
CA ALA A 23 40.85 -8.67 8.88
C ALA A 23 39.84 -8.08 9.90
N LEU A 24 40.27 -7.13 10.73
CA LEU A 24 39.40 -6.44 11.69
C LEU A 24 38.49 -5.38 11.02
N LEU A 25 38.91 -4.80 9.89
CA LEU A 25 38.04 -3.92 9.09
C LEU A 25 37.00 -4.71 8.28
N ALA A 26 37.36 -5.91 7.81
CA ALA A 26 36.47 -6.75 7.00
C ALA A 26 35.29 -7.34 7.80
N SER A 27 35.44 -7.52 9.12
CA SER A 27 34.35 -8.02 9.98
C SER A 27 33.27 -6.97 10.26
N LEU A 28 33.52 -5.68 10.04
CA LEU A 28 32.52 -4.63 10.22
C LEU A 28 31.52 -4.52 9.04
N VAL A 29 31.83 -5.13 7.89
CA VAL A 29 31.01 -5.05 6.67
C VAL A 29 30.07 -6.26 6.52
N ALA A 30 30.27 -7.33 7.30
CA ALA A 30 29.54 -8.59 7.18
C ALA A 30 28.61 -8.86 8.37
N ALA A 31 27.98 -7.84 8.94
CA ALA A 31 26.74 -8.07 9.65
C ALA A 31 25.68 -8.38 8.57
N PRO A 32 25.12 -9.59 8.47
CA PRO A 32 23.89 -9.75 7.71
C PRO A 32 22.91 -8.78 8.36
N GLN A 33 22.44 -7.80 7.60
CA GLN A 33 21.30 -7.02 8.02
C GLN A 33 20.13 -7.99 8.07
N LEU A 34 19.99 -8.68 9.20
CA LEU A 34 18.79 -9.38 9.60
C LEU A 34 17.76 -8.28 9.83
N PHE A 35 17.27 -7.72 8.74
CA PHE A 35 15.94 -7.15 8.72
C PHE A 35 15.04 -8.33 9.06
N SER A 36 14.72 -8.44 10.35
CA SER A 36 13.58 -9.20 10.80
C SER A 36 12.41 -8.81 9.92
N ASP A 37 11.90 -9.78 9.16
CA ASP A 37 10.73 -9.68 8.32
C ASP A 37 9.49 -9.57 9.25
N GLU A 38 9.41 -8.46 10.00
CA GLU A 38 8.12 -8.02 10.52
C GLU A 38 7.24 -7.76 9.30
N PRO A 39 5.97 -8.19 9.29
CA PRO A 39 5.09 -7.85 8.18
C PRO A 39 4.88 -6.34 8.21
N TYR A 40 5.72 -5.61 7.48
CA TYR A 40 5.56 -4.17 7.28
C TYR A 40 4.12 -3.93 6.87
N ALA A 41 3.46 -2.99 7.55
CA ALA A 41 2.13 -2.56 7.16
C ALA A 41 2.14 -2.27 5.66
N ARG A 42 1.12 -2.77 4.95
CA ARG A 42 1.02 -2.57 3.50
C ARG A 42 1.20 -1.10 3.20
N SER A 43 2.01 -0.82 2.20
CA SER A 43 2.30 0.54 1.83
C SER A 43 0.99 1.20 1.35
N ARG A 44 0.66 2.37 1.89
CA ARG A 44 -0.62 3.07 1.66
C ARG A 44 -0.44 4.07 0.53
N ASP A 45 -1.35 4.05 -0.46
CA ASP A 45 -1.35 5.01 -1.57
C ASP A 45 -2.03 6.34 -1.19
N TYR A 46 -2.92 6.31 -0.20
CA TYR A 46 -3.63 7.48 0.31
C TYR A 46 -3.86 7.39 1.83
N ASP A 47 -4.07 8.55 2.43
CA ASP A 47 -4.56 8.72 3.78
C ASP A 47 -6.06 9.01 3.77
N LEU A 48 -6.85 8.13 4.42
CA LEU A 48 -8.29 8.27 4.53
C LEU A 48 -8.62 9.14 5.75
N GLN A 49 -9.05 10.36 5.52
CA GLN A 49 -9.19 11.39 6.56
C GLN A 49 -10.59 11.41 7.17
N HIS A 50 -11.62 11.18 6.36
CA HIS A 50 -13.01 11.18 6.81
C HIS A 50 -13.85 10.20 6.01
N SER A 51 -14.87 9.63 6.64
CA SER A 51 -15.87 8.78 6.00
C SER A 51 -17.25 9.13 6.53
N LYS A 52 -18.11 9.62 5.64
CA LYS A 52 -19.54 9.80 5.90
C LYS A 52 -20.29 8.64 5.27
N ILE A 53 -20.95 7.83 6.10
CA ILE A 53 -21.63 6.62 5.65
C ILE A 53 -23.14 6.78 5.89
N SER A 54 -23.93 6.54 4.84
CA SER A 54 -25.40 6.50 4.91
C SER A 54 -25.88 5.14 4.44
N LEU A 55 -26.55 4.40 5.32
CA LEU A 55 -27.02 3.04 5.04
C LEU A 55 -28.54 2.99 5.02
N ARG A 56 -29.07 2.10 4.18
CA ARG A 56 -30.45 1.64 4.18
C ARG A 56 -30.46 0.12 4.15
N PHE A 57 -31.52 -0.47 4.68
CA PHE A 57 -31.65 -1.92 4.77
C PHE A 57 -32.93 -2.35 4.06
N ASP A 58 -32.79 -3.30 3.17
CA ASP A 58 -33.90 -4.02 2.56
C ASP A 58 -33.99 -5.37 3.28
N LEU A 59 -34.93 -5.43 4.23
CA LEU A 59 -35.08 -6.57 5.13
C LEU A 59 -35.61 -7.82 4.39
N ASP A 60 -36.51 -7.62 3.43
CA ASP A 60 -37.10 -8.70 2.63
C ASP A 60 -36.04 -9.43 1.83
N ASN A 61 -35.11 -8.69 1.24
CA ASN A 61 -34.01 -9.25 0.44
C ASN A 61 -32.71 -9.47 1.24
N LYS A 62 -32.70 -9.13 2.55
CA LYS A 62 -31.53 -9.15 3.43
C LYS A 62 -30.33 -8.43 2.81
N LYS A 63 -30.58 -7.25 2.23
CA LYS A 63 -29.60 -6.42 1.55
C LYS A 63 -29.30 -5.16 2.34
N VAL A 64 -28.06 -4.71 2.27
CA VAL A 64 -27.66 -3.36 2.66
C VAL A 64 -27.43 -2.53 1.41
N LEU A 65 -27.98 -1.32 1.40
CA LEU A 65 -27.71 -0.30 0.39
C LEU A 65 -26.93 0.83 1.06
N GLY A 66 -25.78 1.18 0.49
CA GLY A 66 -24.89 2.18 1.05
C GLY A 66 -24.58 3.31 0.08
N GLU A 67 -24.48 4.50 0.62
CA GLU A 67 -23.75 5.61 0.02
C GLU A 67 -22.68 6.04 1.02
N VAL A 68 -21.42 5.99 0.61
CA VAL A 68 -20.28 6.44 1.41
C VAL A 68 -19.55 7.55 0.69
N THR A 69 -19.22 8.62 1.40
CA THR A 69 -18.34 9.69 0.94
C THR A 69 -17.06 9.67 1.77
N HIS A 70 -15.94 9.38 1.11
CA HIS A 70 -14.60 9.38 1.67
C HIS A 70 -13.87 10.68 1.31
N SER A 71 -13.27 11.34 2.30
CA SER A 71 -12.28 12.40 2.07
C SER A 71 -10.90 11.81 2.31
N LEU A 72 -10.00 11.96 1.35
CA LEU A 72 -8.65 11.39 1.41
C LEU A 72 -7.58 12.33 0.86
N ALA A 73 -6.34 12.10 1.25
CA ALA A 73 -5.15 12.78 0.72
C ALA A 73 -4.16 11.77 0.14
N ILE A 74 -3.58 12.06 -1.02
CA ILE A 74 -2.61 11.18 -1.67
C ILE A 74 -1.28 11.19 -0.92
N LEU A 75 -0.65 10.02 -0.79
CA LEU A 75 0.63 9.85 -0.10
C LEU A 75 1.82 9.72 -1.05
N ARG A 76 1.59 9.61 -2.36
CA ARG A 76 2.63 9.35 -3.36
C ARG A 76 2.44 10.15 -4.64
N ASP A 77 3.53 10.69 -5.14
CA ASP A 77 3.58 11.29 -6.47
C ASP A 77 3.37 10.23 -7.56
N GLY A 78 2.72 10.63 -8.64
CA GLY A 78 2.42 9.72 -9.76
C GLY A 78 1.25 8.78 -9.48
N THR A 79 0.43 9.05 -8.45
CA THR A 79 -0.74 8.20 -8.15
C THR A 79 -1.77 8.37 -9.26
N ALA A 80 -1.94 7.33 -10.09
CA ALA A 80 -2.86 7.35 -11.23
C ALA A 80 -4.25 6.77 -10.91
N LYS A 81 -4.44 6.13 -9.75
CA LYS A 81 -5.69 5.48 -9.36
C LYS A 81 -5.86 5.42 -7.85
N ILE A 82 -7.11 5.40 -7.39
CA ILE A 82 -7.49 5.16 -6.00
C ILE A 82 -8.15 3.78 -5.93
N VAL A 83 -7.76 2.97 -4.95
CA VAL A 83 -8.28 1.60 -4.78
C VAL A 83 -8.93 1.44 -3.41
N PHE A 84 -10.15 0.90 -3.39
CA PHE A 84 -10.89 0.56 -2.17
C PHE A 84 -11.13 -0.95 -2.11
N ASP A 85 -11.23 -1.47 -0.89
CA ASP A 85 -11.73 -2.82 -0.64
C ASP A 85 -13.26 -2.85 -0.83
N SER A 86 -13.75 -3.80 -1.61
CA SER A 86 -15.16 -3.90 -1.98
C SER A 86 -15.66 -5.35 -2.09
N ALA A 87 -15.03 -6.27 -1.37
CA ALA A 87 -15.40 -7.69 -1.42
C ALA A 87 -16.88 -7.90 -1.07
N GLY A 88 -17.60 -8.61 -1.94
CA GLY A 88 -19.02 -8.89 -1.75
C GLY A 88 -19.96 -7.69 -1.94
N LEU A 89 -19.46 -6.59 -2.51
CA LEU A 89 -20.25 -5.40 -2.85
C LEU A 89 -20.47 -5.30 -4.35
N THR A 90 -21.68 -4.89 -4.74
CA THR A 90 -22.00 -4.44 -6.10
C THR A 90 -21.94 -2.92 -6.12
N ILE A 91 -21.05 -2.36 -6.94
CA ILE A 91 -20.84 -0.91 -7.05
C ILE A 91 -21.72 -0.36 -8.18
N HIS A 92 -22.58 0.60 -7.84
CA HIS A 92 -23.56 1.19 -8.76
C HIS A 92 -23.08 2.50 -9.38
N ARG A 93 -22.39 3.34 -8.59
CA ARG A 93 -21.91 4.64 -9.03
C ARG A 93 -20.72 5.09 -8.20
N VAL A 94 -19.78 5.75 -8.85
CA VAL A 94 -18.67 6.46 -8.21
C VAL A 94 -18.63 7.90 -8.71
N THR A 95 -18.34 8.84 -7.81
CA THR A 95 -17.97 10.21 -8.17
C THR A 95 -16.65 10.60 -7.52
N VAL A 96 -15.84 11.37 -8.24
CA VAL A 96 -14.62 12.03 -7.74
C VAL A 96 -14.89 13.52 -7.73
N ASN A 97 -14.80 14.16 -6.57
CA ASN A 97 -15.09 15.59 -6.41
C ASN A 97 -16.46 16.01 -6.99
N LYS A 98 -17.48 15.16 -6.77
CA LYS A 98 -18.88 15.28 -7.26
C LYS A 98 -19.09 14.98 -8.74
N ASP A 99 -18.04 14.87 -9.55
CA ASP A 99 -18.15 14.48 -10.94
C ASP A 99 -18.21 12.97 -11.12
N ALA A 100 -19.02 12.50 -12.07
CA ALA A 100 -19.11 11.06 -12.37
C ALA A 100 -17.76 10.52 -12.82
N ALA A 101 -17.31 9.43 -12.20
CA ALA A 101 -16.03 8.80 -12.50
C ALA A 101 -16.22 7.40 -13.07
N LYS A 102 -15.33 7.02 -14.00
CA LYS A 102 -15.20 5.63 -14.42
C LYS A 102 -14.59 4.82 -13.28
N PHE A 103 -14.96 3.56 -13.20
CA PHE A 103 -14.40 2.64 -12.23
C PHE A 103 -14.40 1.21 -12.78
N GLU A 104 -13.54 0.38 -12.20
CA GLU A 104 -13.45 -1.04 -12.46
C GLU A 104 -13.63 -1.79 -11.14
N THR A 105 -14.20 -2.99 -11.20
CA THR A 105 -14.38 -3.85 -10.02
C THR A 105 -13.75 -5.22 -10.27
N THR A 106 -13.05 -5.73 -9.27
CA THR A 106 -12.66 -7.13 -9.17
C THR A 106 -13.51 -7.82 -8.09
N ALA A 107 -13.22 -9.09 -7.81
CA ALA A 107 -13.88 -9.80 -6.70
C ALA A 107 -13.67 -9.13 -5.33
N GLU A 108 -12.58 -8.38 -5.16
CA GLU A 108 -12.18 -7.81 -3.86
C GLU A 108 -12.01 -6.30 -3.86
N LYS A 109 -11.84 -5.67 -5.03
CA LYS A 109 -11.39 -4.28 -5.14
C LYS A 109 -12.29 -3.45 -6.04
N LEU A 110 -12.48 -2.20 -5.65
CA LEU A 110 -12.95 -1.11 -6.49
C LEU A 110 -11.74 -0.27 -6.91
N ILE A 111 -11.55 -0.07 -8.20
CA ILE A 111 -10.43 0.67 -8.77
C ILE A 111 -10.99 1.89 -9.51
N ILE A 112 -10.52 3.07 -9.12
CA ILE A 112 -10.99 4.36 -9.67
C ILE A 112 -9.79 5.04 -10.32
N PRO A 113 -9.68 5.03 -11.66
CA PRO A 113 -8.66 5.79 -12.38
C PRO A 113 -8.86 7.29 -12.14
N LEU A 114 -7.76 8.01 -11.90
CA LEU A 114 -7.76 9.47 -11.84
C LEU A 114 -7.59 10.04 -13.25
N ALA A 115 -8.17 11.22 -13.50
CA ALA A 115 -8.08 11.89 -14.80
C ALA A 115 -6.65 12.35 -15.14
N ALA A 116 -5.85 12.61 -14.10
CA ALA A 116 -4.42 12.91 -14.18
C ALA A 116 -3.71 12.29 -12.98
N GLU A 117 -2.41 12.08 -13.10
CA GLU A 117 -1.58 11.64 -11.97
C GLU A 117 -1.62 12.67 -10.84
N ALA A 118 -1.95 12.20 -9.64
CA ALA A 118 -1.98 13.02 -8.44
C ALA A 118 -0.60 13.09 -7.78
N LYS A 119 -0.39 14.17 -7.04
CA LYS A 119 0.79 14.43 -6.23
C LYS A 119 0.50 14.21 -4.75
N THR A 120 1.57 14.02 -3.98
CA THR A 120 1.49 13.92 -2.54
C THR A 120 0.79 15.15 -1.95
N GLY A 121 -0.21 14.91 -1.09
CA GLY A 121 -1.02 15.95 -0.46
C GLY A 121 -2.29 16.34 -1.24
N ASP A 122 -2.43 15.96 -2.52
CA ASP A 122 -3.66 16.19 -3.28
C ASP A 122 -4.86 15.54 -2.58
N LYS A 123 -5.97 16.26 -2.52
CA LYS A 123 -7.18 15.82 -1.81
C LYS A 123 -8.28 15.44 -2.77
N PHE A 124 -9.00 14.38 -2.42
CA PHE A 124 -10.15 13.90 -3.17
C PHE A 124 -11.33 13.61 -2.24
N GLU A 125 -12.51 13.92 -2.74
CA GLU A 125 -13.79 13.47 -2.19
C GLU A 125 -14.36 12.37 -3.10
N ILE A 126 -14.40 11.14 -2.60
CA ILE A 126 -14.89 9.98 -3.35
C ILE A 126 -16.24 9.57 -2.79
N THR A 127 -17.29 9.64 -3.60
CA THR A 127 -18.61 9.10 -3.21
C THR A 127 -18.91 7.82 -3.97
N ILE A 128 -19.27 6.77 -3.23
CA ILE A 128 -19.52 5.42 -3.75
C ILE A 128 -20.93 5.01 -3.34
N ARG A 129 -21.76 4.64 -4.32
CA ARG A 129 -23.06 4.01 -4.10
C ARG A 129 -22.94 2.53 -4.39
N TYR A 130 -23.37 1.71 -3.44
CA TYR A 130 -23.21 0.26 -3.51
C TYR A 130 -24.38 -0.47 -2.84
N GLU A 131 -24.47 -1.76 -3.14
CA GLU A 131 -25.27 -2.70 -2.35
C GLU A 131 -24.46 -3.94 -2.00
N GLY A 132 -24.91 -4.66 -0.97
CA GLY A 132 -24.30 -5.92 -0.57
C GLY A 132 -25.31 -6.84 0.11
N LYS A 133 -25.02 -8.14 0.08
CA LYS A 133 -25.68 -9.17 0.89
C LYS A 133 -24.67 -9.72 1.89
N PRO A 134 -24.62 -9.18 3.12
CA PRO A 134 -23.62 -9.57 4.10
C PRO A 134 -23.76 -11.05 4.46
N THR A 135 -22.63 -11.77 4.44
CA THR A 135 -22.51 -13.14 4.95
C THR A 135 -21.66 -13.21 6.22
N LYS A 136 -20.95 -12.12 6.53
CA LYS A 136 -20.07 -11.94 7.70
C LYS A 136 -20.16 -10.48 8.16
N GLY A 137 -19.86 -10.22 9.44
CA GLY A 137 -19.79 -8.88 10.03
C GLY A 137 -21.15 -8.24 10.35
N MET A 138 -22.18 -8.51 9.56
CA MET A 138 -23.55 -8.06 9.79
C MET A 138 -24.54 -9.21 9.55
N TYR A 139 -25.60 -9.26 10.36
CA TYR A 139 -26.63 -10.30 10.31
C TYR A 139 -28.02 -9.67 10.31
N PHE A 140 -28.94 -10.28 9.56
CA PHE A 140 -30.37 -9.95 9.59
C PHE A 140 -31.07 -10.98 10.47
N ILE A 141 -31.54 -10.56 11.64
CA ILE A 141 -32.37 -11.35 12.54
C ILE A 141 -33.79 -10.84 12.37
N LEU A 142 -34.68 -11.71 11.88
CA LEU A 142 -36.08 -11.39 11.61
C LEU A 142 -36.96 -12.23 12.53
N PRO A 143 -38.17 -11.77 12.85
CA PRO A 143 -39.17 -12.58 13.52
C PRO A 143 -39.41 -13.90 12.80
N ASP A 144 -39.61 -14.95 13.58
CA ASP A 144 -40.08 -16.24 13.08
C ASP A 144 -41.29 -16.72 13.89
N LYS A 145 -41.76 -17.94 13.61
CA LYS A 145 -42.95 -18.51 14.26
C LYS A 145 -42.79 -18.66 15.77
N ASP A 146 -41.57 -18.91 16.23
CA ASP A 146 -41.25 -19.22 17.62
C ASP A 146 -40.78 -17.97 18.39
N TYR A 147 -40.35 -16.93 17.65
CA TYR A 147 -39.95 -15.63 18.19
C TYR A 147 -40.52 -14.48 17.31
N PRO A 148 -41.77 -14.04 17.58
CA PRO A 148 -42.45 -12.99 16.79
C PRO A 148 -41.89 -11.59 17.01
#